data_AF-A0A075GBK9-F1
#
_entry.id   AF-A0A075GBK9-F1
#
_cell.length_a   1.000
_cell.length_b   1.000
_cell.length_c   1.000
_cell.angle_alpha   90.00
_cell.angle_beta   90.00
_cell.angle_gamma   90.00
#
_symmetry.space_group_name_H-M   'P 1'
#
loop_
_entity.id
_entity.type
_entity.pdbx_description
1 polymer ?
#
loop_
_entity_poly.entity_id
_entity_poly.type
_entity_poly.pdbx_seq_one_letter_code
_entity_poly.pdbx_strand_id
1 'polypeptide(L)'
;MSDDYVVQVVEEDEGGPGPLGVVRVIWYEVSGGIGPWGALRPLIAIALALVPFLYIGQHFNRQHRKAAGWFAVQFPLILTIVLWPILYIWSIGDAWWVSSGIVARAQSG
;
A
#
# COMPACT_ATOMS: atom_id res chain seq x y z
N MET A 1 31.22 -49.73 -16.87
CA MET A 1 30.28 -48.96 -16.04
C MET A 1 29.52 -48.05 -17.00
N SER A 2 28.33 -48.46 -17.41
CA SER A 2 27.45 -47.71 -18.30
C SER A 2 26.42 -47.00 -17.43
N ASP A 3 26.56 -45.69 -17.26
CA ASP A 3 25.62 -44.87 -16.51
C ASP A 3 24.31 -44.79 -17.30
N ASP A 4 23.31 -45.53 -16.80
CA ASP A 4 21.97 -45.60 -17.32
C ASP A 4 21.26 -44.27 -17.00
N TYR A 5 21.17 -43.38 -17.99
CA TYR A 5 20.44 -42.12 -17.86
C TYR A 5 18.94 -42.43 -17.92
N VAL A 6 18.34 -42.64 -16.76
CA VAL A 6 16.90 -42.81 -16.61
C VAL A 6 16.23 -41.45 -16.80
N VAL A 7 15.86 -41.14 -18.04
CA VAL A 7 14.98 -40.02 -18.38
C VAL A 7 13.58 -40.38 -17.88
N GLN A 8 13.20 -39.84 -16.72
CA GLN A 8 11.79 -39.80 -16.32
C GLN A 8 11.04 -38.92 -17.32
N VAL A 9 10.38 -39.53 -18.28
CA VAL A 9 9.31 -38.88 -19.04
C VAL A 9 8.20 -38.65 -18.02
N VAL A 10 8.06 -37.41 -17.58
CA VAL A 10 6.87 -36.96 -16.86
C VAL A 10 5.70 -37.32 -17.77
N GLU A 11 4.83 -38.23 -17.32
CA GLU A 11 3.58 -38.53 -18.02
C GLU A 11 2.87 -37.20 -18.29
N GLU A 12 2.84 -36.80 -19.56
CA GLU A 12 1.95 -35.75 -20.02
C GLU A 12 0.54 -36.31 -19.85
N ASP A 13 -0.10 -35.95 -18.74
CA ASP A 13 -1.50 -36.26 -18.46
C ASP A 13 -2.34 -35.83 -19.67
N GLU A 14 -2.84 -36.82 -20.43
CA GLU A 14 -3.64 -36.69 -21.66
C GLU A 14 -5.03 -36.06 -21.43
N GLY A 15 -5.23 -35.33 -20.34
CA GLY A 15 -6.39 -34.50 -20.09
C GLY A 15 -6.02 -33.03 -20.25
N GLY A 16 -6.28 -32.45 -21.42
CA GLY A 16 -6.10 -31.00 -21.64
C GLY A 16 -6.62 -30.22 -20.43
N PRO A 17 -5.83 -29.28 -19.88
CA PRO A 17 -6.03 -28.81 -18.52
C PRO A 17 -7.44 -28.28 -18.38
N GLY A 18 -8.24 -28.93 -17.52
CA GLY A 18 -9.53 -28.38 -17.12
C GLY A 18 -9.33 -26.95 -16.60
N PRO A 19 -10.38 -26.14 -16.48
CA PRO A 19 -10.28 -24.72 -16.14
C PRO A 19 -9.37 -24.43 -14.92
N LEU A 20 -9.37 -25.34 -13.95
CA LEU A 20 -8.53 -25.28 -12.74
C LEU A 20 -7.04 -25.60 -13.00
N GLY A 21 -6.73 -26.49 -13.95
CA GLY A 21 -5.38 -26.80 -14.40
C GLY A 21 -4.72 -25.62 -15.10
N VAL A 22 -5.47 -24.92 -15.96
CA VAL A 22 -4.98 -23.71 -16.66
C VAL A 22 -4.64 -22.61 -15.64
N VAL A 23 -5.51 -22.39 -14.64
CA VAL A 23 -5.28 -21.42 -13.57
C VAL A 23 -4.03 -21.79 -12.75
N ARG A 24 -3.82 -23.08 -12.46
CA ARG A 24 -2.64 -23.55 -11.72
C ARG A 24 -1.34 -23.32 -12.51
N VAL A 25 -1.36 -23.56 -13.83
CA VAL A 25 -0.22 -23.30 -14.70
C VAL A 25 0.08 -21.81 -14.78
N ILE A 26 -0.95 -20.96 -14.98
CA ILE A 26 -0.79 -19.50 -14.97
C ILE A 26 -0.22 -19.03 -13.62
N TRP A 27 -0.70 -19.58 -12.51
CA TRP A 27 -0.18 -19.25 -11.18
C TRP A 27 1.29 -19.66 -11.01
N TYR A 28 1.68 -20.82 -11.52
CA TYR A 28 3.08 -21.30 -11.47
C TYR A 28 4.01 -20.46 -12.37
N GLU A 29 3.55 -20.08 -13.56
CA GLU A 29 4.30 -19.22 -14.48
C GLU A 29 4.47 -17.80 -13.91
N VAL A 30 3.40 -17.25 -13.31
CA VAL A 30 3.41 -15.93 -12.66
C VAL A 30 4.28 -15.93 -11.40
N SER A 31 4.24 -16.98 -10.58
CA SER A 31 5.01 -17.06 -9.32
C SER A 31 6.44 -17.58 -9.50
N GLY A 32 6.71 -18.40 -10.52
CA GLY A 32 8.03 -18.95 -10.84
C GLY A 32 8.89 -18.00 -11.70
N GLY A 33 8.25 -17.07 -12.41
CA GLY A 33 8.94 -16.04 -13.18
C GLY A 33 9.60 -14.99 -12.28
N ILE A 34 10.93 -14.96 -12.27
CA ILE A 34 11.71 -13.84 -11.70
C ILE A 34 11.37 -12.51 -12.44
N GLY A 35 10.91 -12.58 -13.70
CA GLY A 35 10.62 -11.44 -14.57
C GLY A 35 9.40 -10.59 -14.18
N PRO A 36 8.19 -11.15 -14.00
CA PRO A 36 6.98 -10.37 -13.70
C PRO A 36 7.05 -9.67 -12.34
N TRP A 37 7.46 -10.36 -11.27
CA TRP A 37 7.58 -9.76 -9.95
C TRP A 37 8.73 -8.75 -9.86
N GLY A 38 9.83 -8.99 -10.59
CA GLY A 38 10.95 -8.05 -10.72
C GLY A 38 10.54 -6.73 -11.40
N ALA A 39 9.72 -6.81 -12.46
CA ALA A 39 9.19 -5.64 -13.18
C ALA A 39 8.02 -4.95 -12.45
N LEU A 40 7.25 -5.69 -11.65
CA LEU A 40 6.16 -5.14 -10.84
C LEU A 40 6.67 -4.29 -9.67
N ARG A 41 7.83 -4.64 -9.11
CA ARG A 41 8.46 -3.94 -7.99
C ARG A 41 8.68 -2.42 -8.23
N PRO A 42 9.26 -1.96 -9.36
CA PRO A 42 9.37 -0.54 -9.66
C PRO A 42 8.02 0.14 -9.94
N LEU A 43 7.04 -0.55 -10.54
CA LEU A 43 5.69 0.00 -10.75
C LEU A 43 4.97 0.24 -9.43
N ILE A 44 5.05 -0.73 -8.50
CA ILE A 44 4.53 -0.57 -7.13
C ILE A 44 5.26 0.57 -6.42
N ALA A 45 6.59 0.68 -6.58
CA ALA A 45 7.35 1.77 -6.00
C ALA A 45 6.92 3.16 -6.56
N ILE A 46 6.63 3.25 -7.86
CA ILE A 46 6.11 4.47 -8.51
C ILE A 46 4.70 4.79 -8.00
N ALA A 47 3.80 3.80 -7.93
CA ALA A 47 2.46 3.97 -7.42
C ALA A 47 2.46 4.42 -5.94
N LEU A 48 3.32 3.82 -5.11
CA LEU A 48 3.51 4.23 -3.72
C LEU A 48 4.21 5.60 -3.59
N ALA A 49 5.00 6.00 -4.58
CA ALA A 49 5.61 7.33 -4.63
C ALA A 49 4.62 8.43 -5.08
N LEU A 50 3.54 8.07 -5.78
CA LEU A 50 2.44 8.98 -6.15
C LEU A 50 1.52 9.29 -4.96
N VAL A 51 1.39 8.36 -4.01
CA VAL A 51 0.78 8.63 -2.71
C VAL A 51 1.73 9.58 -1.94
N PRO A 52 1.23 10.65 -1.28
CA PRO A 52 2.06 11.60 -0.55
C PRO A 52 2.78 10.94 0.66
N PHE A 53 3.86 10.23 0.37
CA PHE A 53 4.83 9.59 1.27
C PHE A 53 6.14 9.35 0.49
N LEU A 54 6.69 10.41 -0.08
CA LEU A 54 8.01 10.46 -0.76
C LEU A 54 9.16 9.77 0.01
N TYR A 55 8.96 9.51 1.29
CA TYR A 55 9.81 8.70 2.15
C TYR A 55 9.97 7.24 1.70
N ILE A 56 8.91 6.58 1.22
CA ILE A 56 8.93 5.12 0.97
C ILE A 56 9.71 4.79 -0.31
N GLY A 57 9.45 5.49 -1.42
CA GLY A 57 10.19 5.27 -2.68
C GLY A 57 11.69 5.58 -2.56
N GLN A 58 12.07 6.58 -1.76
CA GLN A 58 13.47 6.92 -1.50
C GLN A 58 14.15 5.96 -0.51
N HIS A 59 13.41 5.39 0.44
CA HIS A 59 13.87 4.31 1.32
C HIS A 59 14.23 3.05 0.52
N PHE A 60 13.40 2.68 -0.48
CA PHE A 60 13.71 1.57 -1.40
C PHE A 60 14.91 1.84 -2.30
N ASN A 61 15.17 3.11 -2.66
CA ASN A 61 16.34 3.53 -3.43
C ASN A 61 17.61 3.75 -2.56
N ARG A 62 17.56 3.41 -1.25
CA ARG A 62 18.64 3.62 -0.26
C ARG A 62 19.12 5.08 -0.10
N GLN A 63 18.33 6.07 -0.56
CA GLN A 63 18.69 7.49 -0.47
C GLN A 63 18.08 8.17 0.76
N HIS A 64 18.42 7.67 1.95
CA HIS A 64 17.86 8.14 3.24
C HIS A 64 18.04 9.65 3.49
N ARG A 65 19.18 10.22 3.07
CA ARG A 65 19.45 11.67 3.22
C ARG A 65 18.52 12.54 2.37
N LYS A 66 18.19 12.07 1.16
CA LYS A 66 17.24 12.76 0.28
C LYS A 66 15.83 12.62 0.84
N ALA A 67 15.46 11.43 1.30
CA ALA A 67 14.16 11.17 1.94
C ALA A 67 13.87 12.10 3.13
N ALA A 68 14.87 12.36 3.98
CA ALA A 68 14.73 13.27 5.13
C ALA A 68 14.42 14.72 4.70
N GLY A 69 15.10 15.21 3.65
CA GLY A 69 14.83 16.54 3.11
C GLY A 69 13.40 16.67 2.53
N TRP A 70 12.94 15.65 1.79
CA TRP A 70 11.57 15.63 1.28
C TRP A 70 10.54 15.52 2.41
N PHE A 71 10.81 14.73 3.46
CA PHE A 71 9.93 14.62 4.63
C PHE A 71 9.79 15.95 5.37
N ALA A 72 10.87 16.70 5.56
CA ALA A 72 10.83 18.00 6.23
C ALA A 72 9.90 19.00 5.52
N VAL A 73 9.85 18.98 4.19
CA VAL A 73 8.93 19.81 3.39
C VAL A 73 7.48 19.34 3.52
N GLN A 74 7.24 18.04 3.69
CA GLN A 74 5.90 17.45 3.78
C GLN A 74 5.31 17.49 5.21
N PHE A 75 6.16 17.55 6.23
CA PHE A 75 5.74 17.61 7.64
C PHE A 75 4.64 18.66 7.90
N PRO A 76 4.75 19.93 7.47
CA PRO A 76 3.68 20.91 7.66
C PRO A 76 2.38 20.58 6.88
N LEU A 77 2.50 19.97 5.70
CA LEU A 77 1.34 19.57 4.87
C LEU A 77 0.56 18.43 5.53
N ILE A 78 1.25 17.39 6.00
CA ILE A 78 0.62 16.27 6.73
C ILE A 78 -0.09 16.80 7.97
N LEU A 79 0.59 17.67 8.71
CA LEU A 79 0.03 18.28 9.92
C LEU A 79 -1.23 19.06 9.57
N THR A 80 -1.24 19.81 8.47
CA THR A 80 -2.44 20.57 8.03
C THR A 80 -3.59 19.65 7.59
N ILE A 81 -3.32 18.64 6.75
CA ILE A 81 -4.34 17.71 6.23
C ILE A 81 -4.98 16.90 7.35
N VAL A 82 -4.21 16.52 8.38
CA VAL A 82 -4.72 15.72 9.51
C VAL A 82 -5.31 16.60 10.60
N LEU A 83 -4.69 17.72 10.93
CA LEU A 83 -5.14 18.60 12.01
C LEU A 83 -6.41 19.36 11.62
N TRP A 84 -6.55 19.79 10.36
CA TRP A 84 -7.75 20.50 9.89
C TRP A 84 -9.06 19.74 10.16
N PRO A 85 -9.25 18.46 9.77
CA PRO A 85 -10.50 17.75 10.03
C PRO A 85 -10.73 17.48 11.52
N ILE A 86 -9.66 17.25 12.28
CA ILE A 86 -9.75 17.10 13.75
C ILE A 86 -10.27 18.39 14.38
N LEU A 87 -9.66 19.53 14.04
CA LEU A 87 -10.07 20.84 14.54
C LEU A 87 -11.47 21.22 14.05
N TYR A 88 -11.81 20.87 12.82
CA TYR A 88 -13.15 21.09 12.27
C TYR A 88 -14.21 20.36 13.09
N ILE A 89 -14.01 19.05 13.36
CA ILE A 89 -14.94 18.28 14.19
C ILE A 89 -14.99 18.84 15.62
N TRP A 90 -13.82 19.16 16.19
CA TRP A 90 -13.76 19.76 17.52
C TRP A 90 -14.52 21.08 17.61
N SER A 91 -14.44 21.93 16.57
CA SER A 91 -15.15 23.22 16.52
C SER A 91 -16.67 23.07 16.58
N ILE A 92 -17.21 21.99 16.01
CA ILE A 92 -18.65 21.69 16.07
C ILE A 92 -19.04 21.38 17.52
N GLY A 93 -18.24 20.56 18.21
CA GLY A 93 -18.48 20.20 19.61
C GLY A 93 -18.37 21.42 20.54
N ASP A 94 -17.36 22.25 20.34
CA ASP A 94 -17.15 23.49 21.10
C ASP A 94 -18.34 24.45 20.94
N ALA A 95 -18.79 24.68 19.70
CA ALA A 95 -19.96 25.53 19.42
C ALA A 95 -21.24 25.00 20.10
N TRP A 96 -21.42 23.68 20.15
CA TRP A 96 -22.55 23.06 20.83
C TRP A 96 -22.48 23.26 22.36
N TRP A 97 -21.31 23.06 22.97
CA TRP A 97 -21.13 23.28 24.40
C TRP A 97 -21.44 24.72 24.80
N VAL A 98 -20.88 25.69 24.06
CA VAL A 98 -21.09 27.13 24.32
C VAL A 98 -22.58 27.49 24.22
N SER A 99 -23.25 27.02 23.17
CA SER A 99 -24.69 27.28 22.95
C SER A 99 -25.55 26.69 24.07
N SER A 100 -25.24 25.46 24.50
CA SER A 100 -25.96 24.78 25.58
C SER A 100 -25.79 25.51 26.92
N GLY A 101 -24.58 26.04 27.18
CA GLY A 101 -24.31 26.84 28.39
C GLY A 101 -25.11 28.15 28.45
N ILE A 102 -25.31 28.82 27.31
CA ILE A 102 -26.13 30.04 27.22
C ILE A 102 -27.59 29.73 27.54
N VAL A 103 -28.14 28.66 26.94
CA VAL A 103 -29.53 28.23 27.17
C VAL A 103 -29.77 27.82 28.62
N ALA A 104 -28.82 27.10 29.24
CA ALA A 104 -28.92 26.70 30.64
C ALA A 104 -28.96 27.91 31.59
N ARG A 105 -28.12 28.93 31.34
CA ARG A 105 -28.12 30.17 32.12
C ARG A 105 -29.40 30.98 31.94
N ALA A 106 -29.94 31.03 30.73
CA ALA A 106 -31.18 31.73 30.42
C ALA A 106 -32.42 31.11 31.10
N GLN A 107 -32.39 29.81 31.43
CA GLN A 107 -33.47 29.13 32.17
C GLN A 107 -33.35 29.27 33.70
N SER A 108 -32.18 29.66 34.20
CA SER A 108 -31.89 29.73 35.64
C SER A 108 -31.99 31.13 36.27
N GLY A 109 -32.25 32.17 35.46
CA GLY A 109 -32.48 33.55 35.89
C GLY A 109 -33.93 33.95 35.70
#